data_AF-A0A413Z5Z3-F1
#
_entry.id   AF-A0A413Z5Z3-F1
#
_cell.length_a   1.000
_cell.length_b   1.000
_cell.length_c   1.000
_cell.angle_alpha   90.00
_cell.angle_beta   90.00
_cell.angle_gamma   90.00
#
_symmetry.space_group_name_H-M   'P 1'
#
loop_
_entity.id
_entity.type
_entity.pdbx_description
1 polymer ?
#
loop_
_entity_poly.entity_id
_entity_poly.type
_entity_poly.pdbx_seq_one_letter_code
_entity_poly.pdbx_strand_id
1 'polypeptide(L)'
;MYDKEKGIYPSGGYLVGRDLPLGGYVFTAKNGQKGCVTLYKSYKDFKEEEMELTYEYFEEDYHLSLMEDGNYLLVENATIQKI
;
A
#
# COMPACT_ATOMS: atom_id res chain seq x y z
N MET A 1 -13.66 6.86 -8.21
CA MET A 1 -14.41 5.59 -8.08
C MET A 1 -13.37 4.49 -8.13
N TYR A 2 -13.29 3.62 -7.11
CA TYR A 2 -12.32 2.52 -7.10
C TYR A 2 -12.79 1.41 -8.03
N ASP A 3 -11.84 0.74 -8.67
CA ASP A 3 -12.10 -0.25 -9.71
C ASP A 3 -10.95 -1.25 -9.70
N LYS A 4 -11.18 -2.39 -9.03
CA LYS A 4 -10.17 -3.43 -8.88
C LYS A 4 -9.77 -4.05 -10.22
N GLU A 5 -10.70 -4.14 -11.18
CA GLU A 5 -10.42 -4.66 -12.52
C GLU A 5 -9.47 -3.74 -13.29
N LYS A 6 -9.55 -2.43 -13.03
CA LYS A 6 -8.60 -1.43 -13.54
C LYS A 6 -7.38 -1.19 -12.64
N GLY A 7 -7.22 -1.96 -11.57
CA GLY A 7 -6.09 -1.83 -10.65
C GLY A 7 -6.12 -0.58 -9.76
N ILE A 8 -7.30 -0.03 -9.48
CA ILE A 8 -7.50 1.14 -8.63
C ILE A 8 -8.08 0.72 -7.29
N TYR A 9 -7.32 0.89 -6.21
CA TYR A 9 -7.68 0.44 -4.87
C TYR A 9 -7.76 1.61 -3.88
N PRO A 10 -8.65 1.54 -2.88
CA PRO A 10 -8.71 2.55 -1.82
C PRO A 10 -7.53 2.43 -0.84
N SER A 11 -7.40 3.43 0.03
CA SER A 11 -6.66 3.28 1.30
C SER A 11 -7.19 2.09 2.10
N GLY A 12 -6.31 1.36 2.79
CA GLY A 12 -6.67 0.18 3.57
C GLY A 12 -5.48 -0.75 3.81
N GLY A 13 -5.76 -1.88 4.46
CA GLY A 13 -4.81 -2.96 4.68
C GLY A 13 -4.95 -4.06 3.61
N TYR A 14 -3.82 -4.54 3.10
CA TYR A 14 -3.76 -5.49 1.98
C TYR A 14 -2.70 -6.56 2.21
N LEU A 15 -3.08 -7.82 2.03
CA LEU A 15 -2.11 -8.90 1.89
C LEU A 15 -1.64 -8.98 0.43
N VAL A 16 -0.35 -8.75 0.20
CA VAL A 16 0.26 -8.84 -1.14
C VAL A 16 0.18 -10.27 -1.65
N GLY A 17 -0.16 -10.42 -2.93
CA GLY A 17 -0.41 -11.71 -3.58
C GLY A 17 -1.85 -12.22 -3.46
N ARG A 18 -2.60 -11.79 -2.44
CA ARG A 18 -4.02 -12.14 -2.25
C ARG A 18 -4.96 -10.98 -2.58
N ASP A 19 -4.74 -9.83 -1.96
CA ASP A 19 -5.62 -8.66 -2.05
C ASP A 19 -5.09 -7.65 -3.09
N LEU A 20 -3.77 -7.55 -3.22
CA LEU A 20 -3.06 -6.80 -4.27
C LEU A 20 -2.12 -7.75 -5.03
N PRO A 21 -2.24 -7.91 -6.36
CA PRO A 21 -1.31 -8.75 -7.13
C PRO A 21 0.11 -8.18 -7.09
N LEU A 22 1.13 -9.02 -7.28
CA LEU A 22 2.52 -8.55 -7.37
C LEU A 22 2.70 -7.53 -8.51
N GLY A 23 3.55 -6.52 -8.31
CA GLY A 23 3.88 -5.52 -9.33
C GLY A 23 4.18 -4.13 -8.78
N GLY A 24 4.30 -3.16 -9.69
CA GLY A 24 4.51 -1.75 -9.37
C GLY A 24 3.21 -1.03 -9.03
N TYR A 25 3.29 -0.07 -8.12
CA TYR A 25 2.17 0.74 -7.68
C TYR A 25 2.57 2.21 -7.53
N VAL A 26 1.60 3.08 -7.81
CA VAL A 26 1.65 4.51 -7.50
C VAL A 26 0.61 4.80 -6.42
N PHE A 27 1.03 5.56 -5.42
CA PHE A 27 0.20 6.01 -4.30
C PHE A 27 0.06 7.52 -4.41
N THR A 28 -1.17 7.99 -4.61
CA THR A 28 -1.47 9.42 -4.72
C THR A 28 -2.22 9.86 -3.47
N ALA A 29 -1.64 10.83 -2.74
CA ALA A 29 -2.27 11.38 -1.54
C ALA A 29 -3.63 12.02 -1.88
N LYS A 30 -4.60 11.87 -0.97
CA LYS A 30 -5.91 12.52 -1.10
C LYS A 30 -5.74 14.02 -0.89
N ASN A 31 -6.51 14.81 -1.62
CA ASN A 31 -6.36 16.27 -1.66
C ASN A 31 -6.37 16.90 -0.26
N GLY A 32 -5.32 17.67 0.05
CA GLY A 32 -5.14 18.33 1.35
C GLY A 32 -4.75 17.40 2.51
N GLN A 33 -4.36 16.14 2.24
CA GLN A 33 -3.89 15.19 3.24
C GLN A 33 -2.47 14.71 2.92
N LYS A 34 -1.73 14.31 3.95
CA LYS A 34 -0.46 13.59 3.80
C LYS A 34 -0.77 12.09 3.71
N GLY A 35 -0.36 11.46 2.61
CA GLY A 35 -0.46 10.02 2.43
C GLY A 35 0.56 9.29 3.30
N CYS A 36 0.25 8.06 3.69
CA CYS A 36 1.15 7.18 4.43
C CYS A 36 1.12 5.77 3.84
N VAL A 37 2.29 5.16 3.68
CA VAL A 37 2.46 3.76 3.32
C VAL A 37 3.35 3.10 4.36
N THR A 38 2.85 2.01 4.94
CA THR A 38 3.63 1.12 5.80
C THR A 38 3.63 -0.28 5.21
N LEU A 39 4.81 -0.88 5.08
CA LEU A 39 4.97 -2.25 4.60
C LEU A 39 5.58 -3.12 5.71
N TYR A 40 4.89 -4.20 6.02
CA TYR A 40 5.34 -5.22 6.96
C TYR A 40 5.68 -6.50 6.21
N LYS A 41 6.64 -7.26 6.74
CA LYS A 41 7.02 -8.56 6.18
C LYS A 41 5.87 -9.55 6.20
N SER A 42 4.97 -9.47 7.18
CA SER A 42 3.75 -10.28 7.25
C SER A 42 2.60 -9.59 7.99
N TYR A 43 1.38 -10.15 7.91
CA TYR A 43 0.24 -9.67 8.72
C TYR A 43 0.47 -9.87 10.23
N LYS A 44 1.25 -10.88 10.63
CA LYS A 44 1.60 -11.12 12.04
C LYS A 44 2.42 -9.96 12.58
N ASP A 45 3.43 -9.53 11.82
CA ASP A 45 4.34 -8.44 12.17
C ASP A 45 3.56 -7.13 12.31
N PHE A 46 2.59 -6.86 11.44
CA PHE A 46 1.65 -5.73 11.60
C PHE A 46 0.85 -5.84 12.91
N LYS A 47 0.33 -7.02 13.24
CA LYS A 47 -0.51 -7.24 14.43
C LYS A 47 0.26 -7.14 15.74
N GLU A 48 1.54 -7.46 15.72
CA GLU A 48 2.45 -7.43 16.86
C GLU A 48 3.21 -6.09 16.96
N GLU A 49 2.97 -5.16 16.00
CA GLU A 49 3.69 -3.88 15.89
C GLU A 49 5.22 -4.09 15.82
N GLU A 50 5.64 -5.14 15.10
CA GLU A 50 7.06 -5.46 14.86
C GLU A 50 7.67 -4.63 13.70
N MET A 51 8.91 -4.93 13.33
CA MET A 51 9.73 -4.17 12.39
C MET A 51 9.05 -3.97 11.03
N GLU A 52 8.88 -2.70 10.68
CA GLU A 52 8.42 -2.23 9.37
C GLU A 52 9.56 -2.34 8.35
N LEU A 53 9.27 -2.88 7.17
CA LEU A 53 10.20 -2.86 6.04
C LEU A 53 10.24 -1.47 5.39
N THR A 54 9.15 -0.72 5.46
CA THR A 54 9.02 0.63 4.91
C THR A 54 7.96 1.40 5.70
N TYR A 55 8.24 2.66 5.97
CA TYR A 55 7.30 3.61 6.57
C TYR A 55 7.56 5.00 6.01
N GLU A 56 6.66 5.48 5.16
CA GLU A 56 6.86 6.72 4.41
C GLU A 56 5.60 7.57 4.39
N TYR A 57 5.80 8.86 4.61
CA TYR A 57 4.78 9.87 4.37
C TYR A 57 5.07 10.64 3.09
N PHE A 58 4.04 10.95 2.32
CA PHE A 58 4.18 11.63 1.04
C PHE A 58 3.05 12.63 0.79
N GLU A 59 3.37 13.67 0.02
CA GLU A 59 2.43 14.68 -0.49
C GLU A 59 2.29 14.58 -2.02
N GLU A 60 3.35 14.14 -2.70
CA GLU A 60 3.37 13.83 -4.13
C GLU A 60 3.20 12.31 -4.37
N ASP A 61 3.16 11.90 -5.63
CA ASP A 61 3.06 10.48 -5.99
C ASP A 61 4.24 9.68 -5.43
N TYR A 62 3.94 8.62 -4.67
CA TYR A 62 4.92 7.68 -4.16
C TYR A 62 4.88 6.39 -4.96
N HIS A 63 6.05 5.84 -5.31
CA HIS A 63 6.16 4.63 -6.11
C HIS A 63 6.72 3.49 -5.25
N LEU A 64 6.05 2.34 -5.25
CA LEU A 64 6.52 1.13 -4.54
C LEU A 64 6.29 -0.11 -5.39
N SER A 65 7.27 -1.02 -5.39
CA SER A 65 7.14 -2.34 -6.01
C SER A 65 6.82 -3.38 -4.94
N LEU A 66 5.70 -4.08 -5.09
CA LEU A 66 5.28 -5.17 -4.22
C LEU A 66 5.61 -6.49 -4.91
N MET A 67 6.79 -7.03 -4.61
CA MET A 67 7.37 -8.19 -5.31
C MET A 67 7.41 -9.47 -4.48
N GLU A 68 7.11 -9.38 -3.18
CA GLU A 68 7.09 -10.52 -2.26
C GLU A 68 5.66 -10.85 -1.82
N ASP A 69 5.24 -12.09 -2.08
CA ASP A 69 3.96 -12.62 -1.62
C ASP A 69 3.92 -12.71 -0.09
N GLY A 70 2.77 -12.38 0.51
CA GLY A 70 2.57 -12.46 1.95
C GLY A 70 3.02 -11.24 2.76
N ASN A 71 3.69 -10.26 2.16
CA ASN A 71 3.86 -8.96 2.79
C ASN A 71 2.51 -8.30 3.07
N TYR A 72 2.44 -7.51 4.13
CA TYR A 72 1.23 -6.77 4.49
C TYR A 72 1.44 -5.28 4.33
N LEU A 73 0.65 -4.66 3.46
CA LEU A 73 0.68 -3.25 3.15
C LEU A 73 -0.46 -2.54 3.88
N LEU A 74 -0.15 -1.47 4.60
CA LEU A 74 -1.12 -0.53 5.14
C LEU A 74 -0.98 0.81 4.41
N VAL A 75 -2.09 1.35 3.92
CA VAL A 75 -2.13 2.62 3.20
C VAL A 75 -3.17 3.53 3.82
N GLU A 76 -2.75 4.74 4.18
CA GLU A 76 -3.63 5.77 4.73
C GLU A 76 -3.65 7.01 3.85
N ASN A 77 -4.80 7.67 3.78
CA ASN A 77 -5.00 8.94 3.06
C ASN A 77 -4.50 8.98 1.60
N ALA A 78 -4.48 7.83 0.91
CA ALA A 78 -4.06 7.75 -0.49
C ALA A 78 -4.98 6.86 -1.33
N THR A 79 -4.89 7.01 -2.66
CA THR A 79 -5.42 6.07 -3.66
C THR A 79 -4.26 5.26 -4.22
N ILE A 80 -4.49 3.98 -4.50
CA ILE A 80 -3.48 3.05 -5.00
C ILE A 80 -3.81 2.73 -6.46
N GLN A 81 -2.84 2.87 -7.36
CA GLN A 81 -2.96 2.50 -8.77
C GLN A 81 -1.85 1.52 -9.14
N LYS A 82 -2.20 0.36 -9.67
CA LYS A 82 -1.23 -0.56 -10.27
C LYS A 82 -0.71 0.01 -11.60
N ILE A 83 0.60 -0.11 -11.86
CA ILE A 83 1.27 0.30 -13.11
C ILE A 83 1.92 -0.88 -13.83
#